data_AF-A0AAW1XXM8-F1
#
_entry.id   AF-A0AAW1XXM8-F1
#
_cell.length_a   1.000
_cell.length_b   1.000
_cell.length_c   1.000
_cell.angle_alpha   90.00
_cell.angle_beta   90.00
_cell.angle_gamma   90.00
#
_symmetry.space_group_name_H-M   'P 1'
#
loop_
_entity.id
_entity.type
_entity.pdbx_description
1 polymer ?
#
loop_
_entity_poly.entity_id
_entity_poly.type
_entity_poly.pdbx_seq_one_letter_code
_entity_poly.pdbx_strand_id
1 'polypeptide(L)'
;MALQLGLDTLLLGLLVILGCTGTSSSKATHGKKSCNATSLSRSSFPAGFIFGAASAAYQYEGAANEAGRGPCVWDAFAHKYPGDLLFQNPVINTYICSRLN
;
A
#
# COMPACT_ATOMS: atom_id res chain seq x y z
N MET A 1 1.19 -19.20 -54.31
CA MET A 1 0.72 -19.26 -52.90
C MET A 1 1.81 -18.83 -51.92
N ALA A 2 3.05 -19.36 -52.00
CA ALA A 2 4.15 -18.97 -51.10
C ALA A 2 4.59 -17.50 -51.20
N LEU A 3 4.57 -16.90 -52.40
CA LEU A 3 4.90 -15.49 -52.61
C LEU A 3 3.82 -14.52 -52.08
N GLN A 4 2.56 -14.97 -52.00
CA GLN A 4 1.45 -14.14 -51.49
C GLN A 4 1.54 -13.99 -49.96
N LEU A 5 1.84 -15.09 -49.26
CA LEU A 5 1.97 -15.11 -47.79
C LEU A 5 3.14 -14.26 -47.28
N GLY A 6 4.20 -14.11 -48.08
CA GLY A 6 5.37 -13.29 -47.70
C GLY A 6 5.08 -11.79 -47.67
N LEU A 7 4.28 -11.29 -48.62
CA LEU A 7 3.94 -9.87 -48.73
C LEU A 7 3.00 -9.41 -47.60
N ASP A 8 2.04 -10.27 -47.22
CA ASP A 8 1.13 -10.01 -46.10
C ASP A 8 1.88 -9.97 -44.76
N THR A 9 2.86 -10.85 -44.59
CA THR A 9 3.69 -10.88 -43.37
C THR A 9 4.57 -9.63 -43.27
N LEU A 10 5.09 -9.14 -44.40
CA LEU A 10 5.93 -7.95 -44.45
C LEU A 10 5.11 -6.66 -44.28
N LEU A 11 3.88 -6.63 -44.81
CA LEU A 11 2.94 -5.52 -44.64
C LEU A 11 2.45 -5.40 -43.19
N LEU A 12 2.14 -6.53 -42.55
CA LEU A 12 1.80 -6.57 -41.11
C LEU A 12 2.99 -6.14 -40.24
N GLY A 13 4.20 -6.56 -40.58
CA GLY A 13 5.42 -6.12 -39.90
C GLY A 13 5.67 -4.61 -40.00
N LEU A 14 5.44 -4.02 -41.18
CA LEU A 14 5.59 -2.57 -41.39
C LEU A 14 4.54 -1.75 -40.60
N LEU A 15 3.29 -2.24 -40.54
CA LEU A 15 2.21 -1.62 -39.77
C LEU A 15 2.50 -1.59 -38.27
N VAL A 16 3.11 -2.65 -37.73
CA VAL A 16 3.53 -2.74 -36.33
C VAL A 16 4.65 -1.73 -36.02
N ILE A 17 5.61 -1.54 -36.94
CA ILE A 17 6.73 -0.60 -36.73
C ILE A 17 6.29 0.86 -36.81
N LEU A 18 5.39 1.21 -37.75
CA LEU A 18 4.84 2.57 -37.87
C LEU A 18 3.88 2.94 -36.72
N GLY A 19 3.27 1.95 -36.06
CA GLY A 19 2.44 2.16 -34.87
C GLY A 19 3.21 2.60 -33.62
N CYS A 20 4.54 2.42 -33.59
CA CYS A 20 5.35 2.75 -32.42
C CYS A 20 5.84 4.21 -32.36
N THR A 21 5.64 5.02 -33.41
CA THR A 21 6.06 6.44 -33.43
C THR A 21 4.87 7.37 -33.19
N GLY A 22 4.27 7.30 -32.01
CA GLY A 22 3.16 8.18 -31.69
C GLY A 22 2.78 8.11 -30.21
N THR A 23 3.43 8.92 -29.40
CA THR A 23 2.82 9.72 -28.32
C THR A 23 3.95 10.44 -27.55
N SER A 24 4.11 11.73 -27.84
CA SER A 24 4.89 12.62 -27.01
C SER A 24 4.31 12.60 -25.60
N SER A 25 5.03 11.99 -24.67
CA SER A 25 4.66 11.99 -23.24
C SER A 25 4.91 13.39 -22.70
N SER A 26 3.88 14.23 -22.71
CA SER A 26 3.87 15.48 -21.96
C SER A 26 4.02 15.13 -20.48
N LYS A 27 5.22 15.32 -19.92
CA LYS A 27 5.39 15.34 -18.47
C LYS A 27 4.52 16.48 -17.94
N ALA A 28 3.36 16.14 -17.39
CA ALA A 28 2.63 17.01 -16.51
C ALA A 28 3.57 17.28 -15.32
N THR A 29 4.26 18.41 -15.35
CA THR A 29 4.88 18.98 -14.17
C THR A 29 3.73 19.24 -13.20
N HIS A 30 3.58 18.39 -12.20
CA HIS A 30 2.77 18.71 -11.05
C HIS A 30 3.50 19.87 -10.38
N GLY A 31 3.17 21.09 -10.82
CA GLY A 31 3.55 22.30 -10.14
C GLY A 31 3.09 22.09 -8.71
N LYS A 32 4.05 21.87 -7.80
CA LYS A 32 3.76 21.97 -6.38
C LYS A 32 3.30 23.41 -6.22
N LYS A 33 1.99 23.64 -6.15
CA LYS A 33 1.47 24.85 -5.56
C LYS A 33 2.01 24.82 -4.14
N SER A 34 3.07 25.58 -3.91
CA SER A 34 3.56 25.87 -2.58
C SER A 34 2.42 26.60 -1.90
N CYS A 35 1.58 25.88 -1.17
CA CYS A 35 0.81 26.50 -0.12
C CYS A 35 1.86 27.18 0.77
N ASN A 36 1.67 28.47 1.03
CA ASN A 36 2.37 29.09 2.14
C ASN A 36 1.90 28.34 3.38
N ALA A 37 2.64 27.28 3.74
CA ALA A 37 2.51 26.61 5.01
C ALA A 37 3.00 27.64 6.01
N THR A 38 2.08 28.46 6.51
CA THR A 38 2.29 29.18 7.76
C THR A 38 2.81 28.15 8.76
N SER A 39 3.91 28.46 9.43
CA SER A 39 4.53 27.52 10.37
C SER A 39 3.53 27.20 11.47
N LEU A 40 2.91 26.01 11.41
CA LEU A 40 2.00 25.53 12.42
C LEU A 40 2.83 25.04 13.60
N SER A 41 2.62 25.63 14.77
CA SER A 41 3.36 25.30 15.99
C SER A 41 2.41 25.10 17.17
N ARG A 42 2.94 24.65 18.31
CA ARG A 42 2.14 24.50 19.54
C ARG A 42 1.45 25.81 19.96
N SER A 43 2.07 26.96 19.67
CA SER A 43 1.50 28.28 19.96
C SER A 43 0.26 28.64 19.12
N SER A 44 0.01 27.88 18.05
CA SER A 44 -1.19 28.01 17.22
C SER A 44 -2.45 27.42 17.89
N PHE A 45 -2.31 26.75 19.04
CA PHE A 45 -3.40 26.13 19.81
C PHE A 45 -3.59 26.87 21.15
N PRO A 46 -4.79 26.84 21.77
CA PRO A 46 -5.01 27.45 23.07
C PRO A 46 -4.03 26.97 24.15
N ALA A 47 -3.68 27.86 25.09
CA ALA A 47 -2.87 27.48 26.24
C ALA A 47 -3.54 26.33 27.00
N GLY A 48 -2.76 25.29 27.32
CA GLY A 48 -3.27 24.08 27.97
C GLY A 48 -3.79 23.00 27.01
N PHE A 49 -3.72 23.19 25.69
CA PHE A 49 -4.06 22.12 24.73
C PHE A 49 -3.15 20.89 24.92
N ILE A 50 -3.77 19.74 25.13
CA ILE A 50 -3.08 18.46 25.34
C ILE A 50 -2.88 17.76 24.00
N PHE A 51 -1.61 17.56 23.65
CA PHE A 51 -1.20 16.63 22.61
C PHE A 51 -0.78 15.33 23.27
N GLY A 52 -1.23 14.20 22.72
CA GLY A 52 -0.92 12.89 23.25
C GLY A 52 -0.81 11.85 22.14
N ALA A 53 -0.46 10.63 22.54
CA ALA A 53 -0.45 9.45 21.68
C ALA A 53 -1.43 8.41 22.24
N ALA A 54 -1.96 7.54 21.39
CA ALA A 54 -2.86 6.46 21.76
C ALA A 54 -2.35 5.13 21.19
N SER A 55 -2.71 4.03 21.84
CA SER A 55 -2.43 2.67 21.40
C SER A 55 -3.63 1.76 21.68
N ALA A 56 -3.60 0.54 21.13
CA ALA A 56 -4.61 -0.49 21.37
C ALA A 56 -3.96 -1.78 21.87
N ALA A 57 -4.61 -2.46 22.81
CA ALA A 57 -4.08 -3.65 23.49
C ALA A 57 -3.60 -4.73 22.52
N TYR A 58 -4.45 -5.16 21.57
CA TYR A 58 -4.10 -6.21 20.60
C TYR A 58 -2.93 -5.84 19.69
N GLN A 59 -2.70 -4.55 19.45
CA GLN A 59 -1.61 -4.06 18.60
C GLN A 59 -0.27 -3.96 19.37
N TYR A 60 -0.30 -3.79 20.70
CA TYR A 60 0.89 -3.45 21.47
C TYR A 60 1.28 -4.46 22.55
N GLU A 61 0.31 -5.03 23.27
CA GLU A 61 0.59 -5.85 24.45
C GLU A 61 1.18 -7.22 24.10
N GLY A 62 0.69 -7.86 23.03
CA GLY A 62 1.02 -9.25 22.75
C GLY A 62 0.45 -10.19 23.81
N ALA A 63 1.26 -11.14 24.30
CA ALA A 63 0.92 -12.05 25.40
C ALA A 63 -0.46 -12.74 25.27
N ALA A 64 -0.90 -13.01 24.03
CA ALA A 64 -2.27 -13.41 23.74
C ALA A 64 -2.69 -14.72 24.47
N ASN A 65 -1.74 -15.61 24.73
CA ASN A 65 -1.95 -16.90 25.39
C ASN A 65 -1.22 -17.01 26.74
N GLU A 66 -0.87 -15.89 27.37
CA GLU A 66 -0.12 -15.85 28.63
C GLU A 66 -0.96 -15.28 29.78
N ALA A 67 -0.46 -15.43 31.01
CA ALA A 67 -0.98 -14.77 32.22
C ALA A 67 -2.49 -14.93 32.48
N GLY A 68 -3.12 -16.00 31.98
CA GLY A 68 -4.55 -16.26 32.17
C GLY A 68 -5.49 -15.37 31.36
N ARG A 69 -4.98 -14.65 30.34
CA ARG A 69 -5.81 -13.88 29.40
C ARG A 69 -6.80 -14.80 28.66
N GLY A 70 -8.07 -14.42 28.63
CA GLY A 70 -9.09 -15.11 27.83
C GLY A 70 -9.04 -14.73 26.34
N PRO A 71 -9.56 -15.59 25.44
CA PRO A 71 -9.60 -15.31 24.01
C PRO A 71 -10.54 -14.13 23.68
N CYS A 72 -10.18 -13.36 22.67
CA CYS A 72 -10.99 -12.28 22.12
C CYS A 72 -11.31 -12.53 20.63
N VAL A 73 -12.20 -11.72 20.07
CA VAL A 73 -12.60 -11.81 18.65
C VAL A 73 -11.40 -11.69 17.71
N TRP A 74 -10.43 -10.84 18.04
CA TRP A 74 -9.24 -10.65 17.22
C TRP A 74 -8.33 -11.88 17.19
N ASP A 75 -8.27 -12.67 18.27
CA ASP A 75 -7.55 -13.95 18.28
C ASP A 75 -8.20 -14.91 17.28
N ALA A 76 -9.53 -15.07 17.34
CA ALA A 76 -10.26 -15.98 16.46
C ALA A 76 -10.14 -15.57 14.99
N PHE A 77 -10.24 -14.27 14.70
CA PHE A 77 -10.10 -13.73 13.34
C PHE A 77 -8.69 -13.98 12.80
N ALA A 78 -7.66 -13.68 13.59
CA ALA A 78 -6.27 -13.81 13.14
C ALA A 78 -5.86 -15.26 12.89
N HIS A 79 -6.31 -16.20 13.74
CA HIS A 79 -6.09 -17.63 13.52
C HIS A 79 -6.83 -18.14 12.28
N LYS A 80 -8.07 -17.66 12.04
CA LYS A 80 -8.93 -18.19 10.98
C LYS A 80 -8.60 -17.64 9.60
N TYR A 81 -8.13 -16.39 9.50
CA TYR A 81 -7.91 -15.69 8.24
C TYR A 81 -6.52 -15.03 8.17
N PRO A 82 -5.42 -15.80 8.26
CA PRO A 82 -4.08 -15.22 8.25
C PRO A 82 -3.82 -14.43 6.96
N GLY A 83 -4.25 -14.93 5.80
CA GLY A 83 -4.08 -14.27 4.50
C GLY A 83 -4.63 -12.85 4.42
N ASP A 84 -5.73 -12.57 5.11
CA ASP A 84 -6.40 -11.26 5.08
C ASP A 84 -5.63 -10.19 5.89
N LEU A 85 -4.81 -10.63 6.85
CA LEU A 85 -3.95 -9.77 7.67
C LEU A 85 -2.63 -9.43 6.96
N LEU A 86 -2.18 -10.28 6.04
CA LEU A 86 -0.85 -10.21 5.43
C LEU A 86 -0.68 -9.05 4.45
N PHE A 87 -1.77 -8.50 3.92
CA PHE A 87 -1.74 -7.44 2.91
C PHE A 87 -1.68 -6.02 3.48
N GLN A 88 -1.83 -5.83 4.80
CA GLN A 88 -1.91 -4.49 5.38
C GLN A 88 -0.59 -3.93 5.90
N ASN A 89 0.36 -4.76 6.37
CA ASN A 89 1.67 -4.29 6.81
C ASN A 89 2.68 -5.45 6.99
N PRO A 90 3.87 -5.41 6.36
CA PRO A 90 4.84 -6.50 6.42
C PRO A 90 5.44 -6.74 7.83
N VAL A 91 5.44 -5.75 8.73
CA VAL A 91 5.95 -5.90 10.11
C VAL A 91 4.91 -6.61 11.00
N ILE A 92 3.63 -6.33 10.81
CA ILE A 92 2.54 -7.00 11.55
C ILE A 92 2.46 -8.49 11.19
N ASN A 93 2.81 -8.80 9.94
CA ASN A 93 2.71 -10.11 9.32
C ASN A 93 3.57 -11.18 10.03
N THR A 94 4.84 -10.87 10.35
CA THR A 94 5.71 -11.85 11.03
C THR A 94 5.39 -12.01 12.53
N TYR A 95 4.85 -10.97 13.17
CA TYR A 95 4.44 -11.04 14.58
C TYR A 95 3.22 -11.93 14.79
N ILE A 96 2.23 -11.85 13.89
CA ILE A 96 1.05 -12.70 13.93
C ILE A 96 1.43 -14.16 13.59
N CYS A 97 2.14 -14.42 12.50
CA CYS A 97 2.54 -15.79 12.14
C CYS A 97 3.38 -16.51 13.21
N SER A 98 4.20 -15.80 14.00
CA SER A 98 5.04 -16.41 15.05
C SER A 98 4.30 -16.68 16.37
N ARG A 99 3.09 -16.14 16.56
CA ARG A 99 2.30 -16.23 17.81
C ARG A 99 1.04 -17.11 17.68
N LEU A 100 0.65 -17.46 16.46
CA LEU A 100 -0.50 -18.32 16.16
C LEU A 100 -0.13 -19.82 15.98
N ASN A 101 1.15 -20.17 16.10
CA ASN A 101 1.66 -21.55 16.06
C ASN A 101 2.28 -21.92 17.41
#